data_AF-A0A0G0FI11-F1
#
_entry.id   AF-A0A0G0FI11-F1
#
_cell.length_a   1.000
_cell.length_b   1.000
_cell.length_c   1.000
_cell.angle_alpha   90.00
_cell.angle_beta   90.00
_cell.angle_gamma   90.00
#
_symmetry.space_group_name_H-M   'P 1'
#
loop_
_entity.id
_entity.type
_entity.pdbx_description
1 polymer ?
#
loop_
_entity_poly.entity_id
_entity_poly.type
_entity_poly.pdbx_seq_one_letter_code
_entity_poly.pdbx_strand_id
1 'polypeptide(L)'
;MEYKTENRICRNCKKEFLIDSEDFNFYEKMKVPAPKVCPDCRFKMRAMFRNETTLYSGCKCGLCGKGIISMYNPKSLYSTYCYDCYHSEKWESKDYAKDYDENRPFIEQFKELLIKVPKINLGISPSDGENINSEYANSASGCKNCYLIFNSSLSEDIFYSKGLKNSKDSSDLYFCKNIERCYECVNVHQSSGILWGQN
;
A
#
# COMPACT_ATOMS: atom_id res chain seq x y z
N MET A 1 22.77 -30.03 9.62
CA MET A 1 22.43 -31.22 10.44
C MET A 1 21.11 -31.79 9.91
N GLU A 2 20.72 -33.02 10.26
CA GLU A 2 19.31 -33.44 10.03
C GLU A 2 18.40 -32.75 11.05
N TYR A 3 17.78 -31.65 10.62
CA TYR A 3 16.75 -30.98 11.40
C TYR A 3 15.46 -31.82 11.41
N LYS A 4 14.73 -31.76 12.53
CA LYS A 4 13.42 -32.39 12.66
C LYS A 4 12.34 -31.32 12.67
N THR A 5 11.18 -31.63 12.10
CA THR A 5 9.98 -30.79 12.16
C THR A 5 9.66 -30.43 13.61
N GLU A 6 9.51 -29.14 13.91
CA GLU A 6 9.31 -28.60 15.26
C GLU A 6 7.97 -27.86 15.34
N ASN A 7 7.17 -28.12 16.37
CA ASN A 7 5.97 -27.33 16.67
C ASN A 7 6.30 -26.24 17.70
N ARG A 8 5.98 -24.98 17.39
CA ARG A 8 6.29 -23.81 18.22
C ARG A 8 5.04 -23.00 18.58
N ILE A 9 5.02 -22.45 19.79
CA ILE A 9 4.02 -21.47 20.20
C ILE A 9 4.41 -20.07 19.68
N CYS A 10 3.51 -19.43 18.93
CA CYS A 10 3.71 -18.08 18.42
C CYS A 10 3.78 -17.03 19.55
N ARG A 11 4.88 -16.27 19.63
CA ARG A 11 5.04 -15.19 20.64
C ARG A 11 3.87 -14.20 20.65
N ASN A 12 3.30 -13.91 19.48
CA ASN A 12 2.24 -12.91 19.28
C ASN A 12 0.85 -13.47 19.61
N CYS A 13 0.29 -14.34 18.75
CA CYS A 13 -1.09 -14.83 18.87
C CYS A 13 -1.27 -16.07 19.77
N LYS A 14 -0.20 -16.58 20.39
CA LYS A 14 -0.17 -17.78 21.25
C LYS A 14 -0.65 -19.10 20.62
N LYS A 15 -1.00 -19.10 19.33
CA LYS A 15 -1.28 -20.33 18.57
C LYS A 15 0.01 -21.10 18.27
N GLU A 16 -0.10 -22.41 18.22
CA GLU A 16 0.92 -23.31 17.68
C GLU A 16 1.12 -23.11 16.17
N PHE A 17 2.32 -23.43 15.68
CA PHE A 17 2.67 -23.49 14.27
C PHE A 17 3.88 -24.41 14.06
N LEU A 18 3.85 -25.19 12.99
CA LEU A 18 4.96 -26.05 12.59
C LEU A 18 6.05 -25.24 11.87
N ILE A 19 7.29 -25.73 11.99
CA ILE A 19 8.46 -25.39 11.19
C ILE A 19 9.03 -26.70 10.68
N ASP A 20 9.24 -26.86 9.37
CA ASP A 20 9.77 -28.11 8.84
C ASP A 20 11.29 -28.25 8.97
N SER A 21 11.77 -29.49 8.90
CA SER A 21 13.15 -29.88 8.65
C SER A 21 13.80 -29.05 7.51
N GLU A 22 13.10 -28.86 6.40
CA GLU A 22 13.57 -28.07 5.25
C GLU A 22 13.60 -26.55 5.52
N ASP A 23 12.62 -26.03 6.27
CA ASP A 23 12.58 -24.64 6.75
C ASP A 23 13.89 -24.30 7.51
N PHE A 24 14.37 -25.20 8.38
CA PHE A 24 15.61 -25.00 9.12
C PHE A 24 16.85 -24.94 8.22
N ASN A 25 16.94 -25.82 7.22
CA ASN A 25 18.00 -25.77 6.20
C ASN A 25 17.98 -24.45 5.43
N PHE A 26 16.78 -23.92 5.12
CA PHE A 26 16.63 -22.60 4.50
C PHE A 26 17.10 -21.46 5.42
N TYR A 27 16.70 -21.46 6.69
CA TYR A 27 17.12 -20.44 7.66
C TYR A 27 18.64 -20.46 7.91
N GLU A 28 19.26 -21.65 7.99
CA GLU A 28 20.72 -21.82 8.09
C GLU A 28 21.43 -21.26 6.84
N LYS A 29 21.00 -21.67 5.64
CA LYS A 29 21.56 -21.22 4.35
C LYS A 29 21.47 -19.70 4.18
N MET A 30 20.36 -19.10 4.60
CA MET A 30 20.13 -17.65 4.57
C MET A 30 20.80 -16.89 5.74
N LYS A 31 21.41 -17.60 6.70
CA LYS A 31 22.03 -17.05 7.91
C LYS A 31 21.08 -16.20 8.76
N VAL A 32 19.81 -16.61 8.85
CA VAL A 32 18.77 -15.92 9.64
C VAL A 32 18.22 -16.81 10.76
N PRO A 33 17.76 -16.26 11.90
CA PRO A 33 17.19 -17.05 12.97
C PRO A 33 15.80 -17.61 12.59
N ALA A 34 15.58 -18.90 12.88
CA ALA A 34 14.28 -19.54 12.74
C ALA A 34 13.18 -18.80 13.55
N PRO A 35 11.96 -18.66 13.01
CA PRO A 35 10.96 -17.74 13.53
C PRO A 35 10.45 -18.10 14.93
N LYS A 36 10.15 -17.05 15.72
CA LYS A 36 9.44 -17.10 17.02
C LYS A 36 7.96 -16.64 16.90
N VAL A 37 7.49 -16.47 15.67
CA VAL A 37 6.19 -15.88 15.30
C VAL A 37 5.65 -16.62 14.08
N CYS A 38 4.40 -17.09 14.14
CA CYS A 38 3.78 -17.88 13.08
C CYS A 38 3.69 -17.10 11.74
N PRO A 39 3.54 -17.79 10.59
CA PRO A 39 3.41 -17.17 9.27
C PRO A 39 2.39 -16.01 9.23
N ASP A 40 1.17 -16.21 9.74
CA ASP A 40 0.10 -15.19 9.76
C ASP A 40 0.51 -13.90 10.47
N CYS A 41 1.16 -14.02 11.62
CA CYS A 41 1.57 -12.86 12.40
C CYS A 41 2.75 -12.16 11.73
N ARG A 42 3.69 -12.90 11.12
CA ARG A 42 4.74 -12.33 10.27
C ARG A 42 4.15 -11.60 9.06
N PHE A 43 3.08 -12.12 8.45
CA PHE A 43 2.36 -11.46 7.36
C PHE A 43 1.67 -10.16 7.82
N LYS A 44 0.89 -10.22 8.92
CA LYS A 44 0.22 -9.05 9.49
C LYS A 44 1.21 -7.93 9.83
N MET A 45 2.35 -8.26 10.42
CA MET A 45 3.42 -7.28 10.71
C MET A 45 3.96 -6.58 9.46
N ARG A 46 4.12 -7.30 8.33
CA ARG A 46 4.51 -6.69 7.04
C ARG A 46 3.39 -5.82 6.46
N ALA A 47 2.14 -6.24 6.61
CA ALA A 47 0.98 -5.53 6.06
C ALA A 47 0.68 -4.18 6.77
N MET A 48 1.11 -3.99 8.03
CA MET A 48 0.79 -2.77 8.81
C MET A 48 1.19 -1.45 8.14
N PHE A 49 2.22 -1.46 7.29
CA PHE A 49 2.74 -0.28 6.61
C PHE A 49 2.15 -0.06 5.20
N ARG A 50 1.30 -0.96 4.69
CA ARG A 50 0.62 -0.85 3.40
C ARG A 50 -0.87 -0.56 3.61
N ASN A 51 -1.25 0.72 3.71
CA ASN A 51 -2.65 1.09 3.54
C ASN A 51 -2.94 1.39 2.06
N GLU A 52 -3.58 0.42 1.42
CA GLU A 52 -3.94 0.46 0.01
C GLU A 52 -5.35 1.04 -0.20
N THR A 53 -6.34 0.61 0.59
CA THR A 53 -7.77 0.81 0.29
C THR A 53 -8.52 1.74 1.24
N THR A 54 -7.98 2.08 2.42
CA THR A 54 -8.73 2.88 3.42
C THR A 54 -8.38 4.35 3.28
N LEU A 55 -9.25 5.13 2.64
CA LEU A 55 -9.08 6.57 2.44
C LEU A 55 -9.95 7.40 3.39
N TYR A 56 -9.49 8.61 3.70
CA TYR A 56 -10.16 9.57 4.56
C TYR A 56 -10.28 10.94 3.89
N SER A 57 -11.47 11.54 4.01
CA SER A 57 -11.74 12.93 3.65
C SER A 57 -11.62 13.86 4.88
N GLY A 58 -11.68 15.17 4.66
CA GLY A 58 -11.52 16.18 5.73
C GLY A 58 -10.08 16.41 6.19
N CYS A 59 -9.11 15.66 5.66
CA CYS A 59 -7.69 15.95 5.83
C CYS A 59 -7.32 17.26 5.12
N LYS A 60 -6.27 17.93 5.64
CA LYS A 60 -5.68 19.13 5.03
C LYS A 60 -4.20 18.89 4.76
N CYS A 61 -3.70 19.39 3.62
CA CYS A 61 -2.28 19.36 3.32
C CYS A 61 -1.52 20.20 4.34
N GLY A 62 -0.55 19.59 5.04
CA GLY A 62 0.26 20.24 6.07
C GLY A 62 1.18 21.35 5.56
N LEU A 63 1.33 21.53 4.24
CA LEU A 63 2.16 22.58 3.64
C LEU A 63 1.33 23.73 3.04
N CYS A 64 0.23 23.43 2.33
CA CYS A 64 -0.58 24.44 1.63
C CYS A 64 -2.01 24.59 2.16
N GLY A 65 -2.41 23.85 3.20
CA GLY A 65 -3.73 23.92 3.82
C GLY A 65 -4.90 23.39 2.99
N LYS A 66 -4.71 23.08 1.70
CA LYS A 66 -5.77 22.60 0.79
C LYS A 66 -6.41 21.31 1.33
N GLY A 67 -7.73 21.19 1.17
CA GLY A 67 -8.45 19.96 1.49
C GLY A 67 -7.96 18.80 0.62
N ILE A 68 -7.75 17.64 1.22
CA ILE A 68 -7.19 16.46 0.54
C ILE A 68 -7.87 15.18 1.03
N ILE A 69 -7.83 14.17 0.16
CA ILE A 69 -8.02 12.77 0.55
C ILE A 69 -6.66 12.20 0.99
N SER A 70 -6.65 11.28 1.96
CA SER A 70 -5.41 10.60 2.36
C SER A 70 -5.62 9.15 2.83
N MET A 71 -4.57 8.33 2.68
CA MET A 71 -4.44 7.02 3.34
C MET A 71 -4.23 7.11 4.86
N TYR A 72 -4.10 8.30 5.44
CA TYR A 72 -3.92 8.50 6.88
C TYR A 72 -5.18 9.12 7.50
N ASN A 73 -5.58 8.58 8.65
CA ASN A 73 -6.74 9.05 9.41
C ASN A 73 -6.54 10.53 9.83
N PRO A 74 -7.59 11.38 9.88
CA PRO A 74 -7.46 12.76 10.35
C PRO A 74 -6.96 12.89 11.81
N LYS A 75 -7.06 11.81 12.60
CA LYS A 75 -6.52 11.71 13.97
C LYS A 75 -5.11 11.07 14.04
N SER A 76 -4.46 10.88 12.89
CA SER A 76 -3.09 10.39 12.79
C SER A 76 -2.11 11.41 13.37
N LEU A 77 -0.98 10.92 13.89
CA LEU A 77 0.15 11.78 14.32
C LEU A 77 0.99 12.27 13.14
N TYR A 78 0.77 11.76 11.92
CA TYR A 78 1.55 12.09 10.74
C TYR A 78 1.06 13.35 10.04
N SER A 79 1.96 14.30 9.81
CA SER A 79 1.74 15.36 8.82
C SER A 79 1.66 14.76 7.41
N THR A 80 0.70 15.21 6.61
CA THR A 80 0.49 14.71 5.24
C THR A 80 0.49 15.85 4.23
N TYR A 81 1.23 15.68 3.13
CA TYR A 81 1.30 16.65 2.03
C TYR A 81 0.58 16.10 0.80
N CYS A 82 -0.09 16.96 0.04
CA CYS A 82 -0.57 16.58 -1.30
C CYS A 82 0.60 16.27 -2.22
N TYR A 83 0.39 15.44 -3.24
CA TYR A 83 1.36 15.08 -4.27
C TYR A 83 2.21 16.28 -4.74
N ASP A 84 1.56 17.34 -5.23
CA ASP A 84 2.20 18.57 -5.73
C ASP A 84 2.95 19.39 -4.66
N CYS A 85 2.70 19.19 -3.36
CA CYS A 85 3.54 19.74 -2.29
C CYS A 85 4.70 18.81 -1.94
N TYR A 86 4.43 17.50 -1.86
CA TYR A 86 5.42 16.47 -1.52
C TYR A 86 6.55 16.40 -2.55
N HIS A 87 6.26 16.64 -3.83
CA HIS A 87 7.24 16.69 -4.92
C HIS A 87 7.74 18.11 -5.28
N SER A 88 7.36 19.15 -4.52
CA SER A 88 7.86 20.52 -4.75
C SER A 88 9.12 20.84 -3.94
N GLU A 89 9.94 21.75 -4.45
CA GLU A 89 11.14 22.33 -3.82
C GLU A 89 10.84 23.18 -2.55
N LYS A 90 9.63 23.09 -2.00
CA LYS A 90 9.16 23.88 -0.84
C LYS A 90 9.51 23.23 0.51
N TRP A 91 10.14 22.07 0.51
CA TRP A 91 10.66 21.37 1.68
C TRP A 91 11.79 20.42 1.27
N GLU A 92 12.80 20.19 2.12
CA GLU A 92 13.75 19.10 1.93
C GLU A 92 13.57 18.00 2.97
N SER A 93 13.84 16.75 2.58
CA SER A 93 13.87 15.62 3.52
C SER A 93 15.01 15.73 4.55
N LYS A 94 16.06 16.50 4.25
CA LYS A 94 17.22 16.72 5.14
C LYS A 94 16.86 17.57 6.37
N ASP A 95 15.94 18.54 6.25
CA ASP A 95 15.46 19.38 7.36
C ASP A 95 14.84 18.52 8.50
N TYR A 96 14.38 17.33 8.13
CA TYR A 96 13.76 16.38 9.03
C TYR A 96 14.76 15.45 9.74
N ALA A 97 16.05 15.54 9.45
CA ALA A 97 17.11 14.76 10.10
C ALA A 97 17.08 14.86 11.64
N LYS A 98 17.68 13.86 12.26
CA LYS A 98 17.99 13.74 13.68
C LYS A 98 19.32 13.00 13.83
N ASP A 99 20.16 13.45 14.74
CA ASP A 99 21.30 12.66 15.20
C ASP A 99 20.81 11.40 15.95
N TYR A 100 21.61 10.34 15.90
CA TYR A 100 21.33 9.08 16.57
C TYR A 100 22.00 9.04 17.94
N ASP A 101 21.21 8.79 18.99
CA ASP A 101 21.67 8.67 20.36
C ASP A 101 21.78 7.19 20.76
N GLU A 102 23.00 6.67 20.91
CA GLU A 102 23.26 5.28 21.30
C GLU A 102 22.69 4.91 22.68
N ASN A 103 22.42 5.90 23.55
CA ASN A 103 21.88 5.68 24.89
C ASN A 103 20.35 5.43 24.88
N ARG A 104 19.67 5.62 23.75
CA ARG A 104 18.21 5.54 23.63
C ARG A 104 17.74 4.39 22.74
N PRO A 105 16.63 3.70 23.06
CA PRO A 105 16.11 2.63 22.21
C PRO A 105 15.86 3.08 20.77
N PHE A 106 16.60 2.49 19.81
CA PHE A 106 16.53 2.83 18.39
C PHE A 106 15.10 2.94 17.84
N ILE A 107 14.20 2.03 18.24
CA ILE A 107 12.80 1.99 17.78
C ILE A 107 11.99 3.21 18.24
N GLU A 108 12.34 3.83 19.37
CA GLU A 108 11.68 5.06 19.84
C GLU A 108 12.15 6.28 19.03
N GLN A 109 13.46 6.41 18.83
CA GLN A 109 14.05 7.45 17.98
C GLN A 109 13.52 7.36 16.54
N PHE A 110 13.43 6.13 16.02
CA PHE A 110 12.86 5.85 14.70
C PHE A 110 11.36 6.16 14.62
N LYS A 111 10.58 5.86 15.68
CA LYS A 111 9.17 6.28 15.79
C LYS A 111 9.03 7.81 15.77
N GLU A 112 9.87 8.54 16.51
CA GLU A 112 9.86 10.01 16.49
C GLU A 112 10.18 10.55 15.09
N LEU A 113 11.20 10.00 14.41
CA LEU A 113 11.57 10.39 13.05
C LEU A 113 10.44 10.09 12.06
N LEU A 114 9.81 8.91 12.15
CA LEU A 114 8.63 8.54 11.38
C LEU A 114 7.43 9.45 11.63
N ILE A 115 7.33 10.12 12.79
CA ILE A 115 6.29 11.13 13.07
C ILE A 115 6.69 12.51 12.55
N LYS A 116 7.95 12.92 12.73
CA LYS A 116 8.49 14.22 12.30
C LYS A 116 8.45 14.37 10.77
N VAL A 117 8.86 13.35 10.02
CA VAL A 117 8.94 13.37 8.55
C VAL A 117 7.54 13.33 7.91
N PRO A 118 7.15 14.34 7.10
CA PRO A 118 5.85 14.40 6.45
C PRO A 118 5.70 13.27 5.43
N LYS A 119 4.45 12.88 5.16
CA LYS A 119 4.12 11.76 4.27
C LYS A 119 3.33 12.24 3.08
N ILE A 120 3.52 11.60 1.93
CA ILE A 120 2.61 11.80 0.80
C ILE A 120 1.21 11.34 1.19
N ASN A 121 0.19 12.11 0.82
CA ASN A 121 -1.20 11.82 1.22
C ASN A 121 -1.73 10.53 0.60
N LEU A 122 -1.36 10.26 -0.65
CA LEU A 122 -1.76 9.15 -1.50
C LEU A 122 -0.52 8.68 -2.28
N GLY A 123 -0.35 7.38 -2.48
CA GLY A 123 0.75 6.80 -3.25
C GLY A 123 0.50 6.88 -4.76
N ILE A 124 0.37 8.09 -5.30
CA ILE A 124 0.18 8.30 -6.75
C ILE A 124 1.49 8.69 -7.44
N SER A 125 1.57 8.37 -8.74
CA SER A 125 2.73 8.58 -9.61
C SER A 125 2.28 9.20 -10.95
N PRO A 126 3.15 9.90 -11.69
CA PRO A 126 2.91 10.34 -13.06
C PRO A 126 3.57 9.41 -14.10
N SER A 127 4.19 8.29 -13.66
CA SER A 127 5.03 7.39 -14.47
C SER A 127 4.36 6.91 -15.76
N ASP A 128 3.06 6.69 -15.69
CA ASP A 128 2.22 6.16 -16.77
C ASP A 128 1.25 7.24 -17.31
N GLY A 129 1.49 8.51 -16.95
CA GLY A 129 0.68 9.67 -17.29
C GLY A 129 0.19 10.46 -16.07
N GLU A 130 -0.17 11.72 -16.30
CA GLU A 130 -0.73 12.61 -15.27
C GLU A 130 -2.09 12.13 -14.74
N ASN A 131 -2.34 12.45 -13.46
CA ASN A 131 -3.62 12.12 -12.81
C ASN A 131 -4.54 13.36 -12.80
N ILE A 132 -5.66 13.28 -13.52
CA ILE A 132 -6.58 14.39 -13.78
C ILE A 132 -7.94 14.04 -13.19
N ASN A 133 -8.56 14.95 -12.41
CA ASN A 133 -9.89 14.78 -11.80
C ASN A 133 -10.06 13.42 -11.09
N SER A 134 -9.06 13.01 -10.30
CA SER A 134 -8.93 11.64 -9.75
C SER A 134 -8.50 11.64 -8.28
N GLU A 135 -9.13 12.48 -7.45
CA GLU A 135 -8.68 12.87 -6.10
C GLU A 135 -8.61 11.71 -5.08
N TYR A 136 -9.21 10.56 -5.40
CA TYR A 136 -9.27 9.36 -4.56
C TYR A 136 -8.42 8.20 -5.09
N ALA A 137 -7.60 8.40 -6.13
CA ALA A 137 -6.67 7.37 -6.59
C ALA A 137 -5.55 7.13 -5.55
N ASN A 138 -5.18 5.86 -5.30
CA ASN A 138 -4.07 5.52 -4.39
C ASN A 138 -3.36 4.25 -4.85
N SER A 139 -2.03 4.23 -4.85
CA SER A 139 -1.22 3.17 -5.51
C SER A 139 -1.53 3.08 -7.01
N ALA A 140 -1.50 4.23 -7.71
CA ALA A 140 -1.97 4.39 -9.09
C ALA A 140 -1.20 5.48 -9.88
N SER A 141 -1.34 5.46 -11.22
CA SER A 141 -0.77 6.44 -12.16
C SER A 141 -1.68 6.55 -13.40
N GLY A 142 -1.61 7.66 -14.14
CA GLY A 142 -2.28 7.82 -15.44
C GLY A 142 -3.81 7.94 -15.36
N CYS A 143 -4.40 8.14 -14.18
CA CYS A 143 -5.84 8.14 -13.98
C CYS A 143 -6.50 9.45 -14.45
N LYS A 144 -7.50 9.36 -15.33
CA LYS A 144 -8.31 10.50 -15.77
C LYS A 144 -9.77 10.27 -15.37
N ASN A 145 -10.37 11.26 -14.71
CA ASN A 145 -11.75 11.25 -14.22
C ASN A 145 -12.10 9.98 -13.38
N CYS A 146 -11.15 9.44 -12.60
CA CYS A 146 -11.29 8.17 -11.88
C CYS A 146 -11.56 8.35 -10.38
N TYR A 147 -12.57 7.68 -9.84
CA TYR A 147 -12.94 7.73 -8.42
C TYR A 147 -12.49 6.44 -7.69
N LEU A 148 -11.72 6.57 -6.61
CA LEU A 148 -11.50 5.56 -5.54
C LEU A 148 -10.94 4.19 -5.96
N ILE A 149 -9.84 4.18 -6.72
CA ILE A 149 -9.28 2.95 -7.33
C ILE A 149 -7.85 2.63 -6.82
N PHE A 150 -7.53 1.33 -6.71
CA PHE A 150 -6.46 0.80 -5.84
C PHE A 150 -5.60 -0.38 -6.38
N ASN A 151 -5.34 -0.51 -7.70
CA ASN A 151 -4.19 -1.23 -8.33
C ASN A 151 -4.27 -1.09 -9.88
N SER A 152 -4.19 0.15 -10.40
CA SER A 152 -4.69 0.54 -11.75
C SER A 152 -3.83 0.09 -12.94
N SER A 153 -4.38 0.17 -14.16
CA SER A 153 -3.68 0.40 -15.45
C SER A 153 -4.66 0.22 -16.62
N LEU A 154 -4.78 1.08 -17.64
CA LEU A 154 -4.71 2.55 -17.69
C LEU A 154 -6.15 3.02 -18.06
N SER A 155 -6.55 4.27 -17.81
CA SER A 155 -7.98 4.55 -17.49
C SER A 155 -8.65 5.76 -18.15
N GLU A 156 -9.95 5.63 -18.40
CA GLU A 156 -10.97 6.68 -18.59
C GLU A 156 -12.37 6.02 -18.51
N ASP A 157 -13.40 6.44 -17.78
CA ASP A 157 -13.52 7.37 -16.64
C ASP A 157 -14.17 6.57 -15.49
N ILE A 158 -13.38 6.10 -14.52
CA ILE A 158 -13.59 4.81 -13.81
C ILE A 158 -14.04 4.95 -12.33
N PHE A 159 -14.70 3.95 -11.72
CA PHE A 159 -15.38 4.13 -10.42
C PHE A 159 -15.27 2.97 -9.38
N TYR A 160 -14.44 3.12 -8.33
CA TYR A 160 -14.52 2.44 -7.01
C TYR A 160 -13.94 1.02 -6.78
N SER A 161 -12.70 0.71 -7.18
CA SER A 161 -12.09 -0.59 -6.80
C SER A 161 -10.59 -0.65 -6.61
N LYS A 162 -10.18 -1.60 -5.76
CA LYS A 162 -8.93 -2.34 -6.03
C LYS A 162 -9.11 -3.00 -7.39
N GLY A 163 -8.49 -2.39 -8.40
CA GLY A 163 -8.94 -2.09 -9.77
C GLY A 163 -7.70 -1.55 -10.51
N LEU A 164 -7.24 -1.97 -11.70
CA LEU A 164 -7.87 -2.63 -12.86
C LEU A 164 -6.81 -3.38 -13.72
N LYS A 165 -7.11 -3.64 -15.00
CA LYS A 165 -6.18 -3.86 -16.12
C LYS A 165 -6.74 -3.20 -17.40
N ASN A 166 -5.88 -3.06 -18.42
CA ASN A 166 -6.05 -2.35 -19.72
C ASN A 166 -7.45 -1.75 -20.06
N SER A 167 -7.86 -0.76 -19.26
CA SER A 167 -9.16 -0.09 -19.26
C SER A 167 -9.42 0.87 -20.45
N LYS A 168 -10.51 1.64 -20.30
CA LYS A 168 -11.50 2.04 -21.31
C LYS A 168 -12.80 2.49 -20.60
N ASP A 169 -13.75 3.08 -21.32
CA ASP A 169 -15.02 3.78 -20.94
C ASP A 169 -15.76 3.40 -19.62
N SER A 170 -15.15 3.52 -18.44
CA SER A 170 -15.75 3.32 -17.08
C SER A 170 -15.91 1.87 -16.59
N SER A 171 -15.45 1.59 -15.36
CA SER A 171 -15.35 0.23 -14.78
C SER A 171 -15.15 0.27 -13.26
N ASP A 172 -15.71 -0.68 -12.49
CA ASP A 172 -15.74 -0.55 -11.03
C ASP A 172 -14.84 -1.54 -10.25
N LEU A 173 -13.85 -2.22 -10.89
CA LEU A 173 -13.43 -3.58 -10.44
C LEU A 173 -11.91 -4.00 -10.71
N TYR A 174 -11.16 -4.62 -9.74
CA TYR A 174 -10.01 -5.63 -9.87
C TYR A 174 -10.16 -6.87 -8.96
N PHE A 175 -10.87 -7.91 -9.37
CA PHE A 175 -11.96 -7.89 -10.35
C PHE A 175 -11.65 -7.29 -11.78
N CYS A 176 -10.48 -7.53 -12.42
CA CYS A 176 -10.08 -6.94 -13.74
C CYS A 176 -8.98 -7.65 -14.59
N LYS A 177 -9.33 -7.99 -15.84
CA LYS A 177 -8.53 -8.47 -17.00
C LYS A 177 -9.52 -8.86 -18.11
N ASN A 178 -9.10 -8.75 -19.37
CA ASN A 178 -9.92 -8.94 -20.58
C ASN A 178 -11.39 -8.44 -20.45
N ILE A 179 -11.81 -7.17 -20.24
CA ILE A 179 -11.58 -5.86 -20.93
C ILE A 179 -12.22 -5.80 -22.35
N GLU A 180 -12.18 -4.67 -23.09
CA GLU A 180 -12.87 -4.49 -24.41
C GLU A 180 -13.69 -3.14 -24.61
N ARG A 181 -15.03 -2.97 -24.26
CA ARG A 181 -15.74 -1.64 -23.95
C ARG A 181 -17.25 -1.56 -23.51
N CYS A 182 -17.69 -1.32 -22.25
CA CYS A 182 -17.04 -1.20 -20.93
C CYS A 182 -18.03 -1.31 -19.71
N TYR A 183 -17.66 -1.67 -18.46
CA TYR A 183 -16.94 -2.89 -18.00
C TYR A 183 -17.06 -3.24 -16.51
N GLU A 184 -17.61 -4.42 -16.20
CA GLU A 184 -17.55 -5.00 -14.85
C GLU A 184 -16.81 -6.38 -14.83
N CYS A 185 -15.78 -6.55 -13.98
CA CYS A 185 -15.22 -7.80 -13.34
C CYS A 185 -13.85 -8.45 -13.81
N VAL A 186 -13.22 -9.31 -12.94
CA VAL A 186 -12.20 -10.44 -13.10
C VAL A 186 -11.86 -11.23 -11.80
N ASN A 187 -12.20 -12.50 -11.61
CA ASN A 187 -13.57 -13.00 -11.58
C ASN A 187 -14.38 -12.82 -12.88
N VAL A 188 -13.71 -13.07 -14.03
CA VAL A 188 -14.09 -13.11 -15.47
C VAL A 188 -12.92 -13.70 -16.28
N HIS A 189 -13.07 -14.03 -17.58
CA HIS A 189 -11.96 -14.62 -18.37
C HIS A 189 -11.61 -14.19 -19.82
N GLN A 190 -12.51 -13.88 -20.76
CA GLN A 190 -12.22 -13.59 -22.19
C GLN A 190 -12.87 -12.29 -22.71
N SER A 191 -12.14 -11.42 -23.41
CA SER A 191 -12.57 -10.02 -23.60
C SER A 191 -13.61 -9.76 -24.68
N SER A 192 -14.30 -8.62 -24.50
CA SER A 192 -14.71 -7.66 -25.53
C SER A 192 -15.79 -6.73 -24.95
N GLY A 193 -17.00 -6.79 -25.50
CA GLY A 193 -18.20 -6.26 -24.87
C GLY A 193 -18.14 -4.77 -24.56
N ILE A 194 -18.72 -4.26 -23.47
CA ILE A 194 -19.25 -4.95 -22.26
C ILE A 194 -20.67 -4.46 -21.97
N LEU A 195 -21.72 -5.28 -21.95
CA LEU A 195 -21.96 -6.56 -22.65
C LEU A 195 -21.32 -7.88 -22.15
N TRP A 196 -20.29 -7.92 -21.31
CA TRP A 196 -19.62 -9.19 -20.97
C TRP A 196 -18.92 -9.21 -19.59
N GLY A 197 -18.87 -10.42 -18.99
CA GLY A 197 -18.13 -10.79 -17.77
C GLY A 197 -18.18 -12.34 -17.60
N GLN A 198 -17.93 -12.86 -16.40
CA GLN A 198 -17.90 -14.29 -16.00
C GLN A 198 -16.77 -15.15 -16.64
N ASN A 199 -16.04 -16.01 -15.89
CA ASN A 199 -15.80 -16.06 -14.43
C ASN A 199 -14.29 -16.17 -14.13
#